data_AF-A0A960SIL0-F1
#
_entry.id   AF-A0A960SIL0-F1
#
_cell.length_a   1.000
_cell.length_b   1.000
_cell.length_c   1.000
_cell.angle_alpha   90.00
_cell.angle_beta   90.00
_cell.angle_gamma   90.00
#
_symmetry.space_group_name_H-M   'P 1'
#
loop_
_entity.id
_entity.type
_entity.pdbx_description
1 polymer ?
#
loop_
_entity_poly.entity_id
_entity_poly.type
_entity_poly.pdbx_seq_one_letter_code
_entity_poly.pdbx_strand_id
1 'polypeptide(L)'
;MAHAKTTGSTLPPPLPDLKNRTTGTATIVAVILAMICTVFSTLTMLVFCLAGSANASPEQMHQINRIMGGFSLLSLAGIATGIVLLRCRKPGWALVASILPTLIMFGALIYGLSK
;
A
#
# COMPACT_ATOMS: atom_id res chain seq x y z
N MET A 1 28.13 -24.39 60.38
CA MET A 1 28.40 -24.99 59.05
C MET A 1 27.84 -24.05 58.01
N ALA A 2 28.69 -23.69 57.06
CA ALA A 2 28.55 -22.53 56.18
C ALA A 2 27.98 -22.90 54.80
N HIS A 3 27.50 -21.86 54.09
CA HIS A 3 27.22 -21.78 52.65
C HIS A 3 26.02 -22.61 52.12
N ALA A 4 25.20 -22.14 51.18
CA ALA A 4 25.45 -21.15 50.14
C ALA A 4 24.19 -20.35 49.76
N LYS A 5 24.43 -19.07 49.48
CA LYS A 5 23.53 -18.07 48.91
C LYS A 5 23.40 -18.35 47.41
N THR A 6 22.24 -18.79 46.94
CA THR A 6 21.97 -19.00 45.50
C THR A 6 21.69 -17.67 44.81
N THR A 7 22.72 -16.85 44.67
CA THR A 7 22.79 -15.78 43.68
C THR A 7 23.15 -16.41 42.34
N GLY A 8 22.15 -16.64 41.49
CA GLY A 8 22.32 -17.24 40.16
C GLY A 8 21.52 -16.51 39.09
N SER A 9 22.17 -15.55 38.45
CA SER A 9 21.90 -15.03 37.10
C SER A 9 20.46 -14.65 36.72
N THR A 10 20.14 -13.35 36.85
CA THR A 10 19.21 -12.67 35.96
C THR A 10 19.73 -12.82 34.52
N LEU A 11 19.24 -13.81 33.79
CA LEU A 11 19.48 -13.96 32.36
C LEU A 11 19.10 -12.63 31.67
N PRO A 12 19.96 -11.99 30.86
CA PRO A 12 19.51 -10.85 30.07
C PRO A 12 18.35 -11.31 29.17
N PRO A 13 17.33 -10.46 28.94
CA PRO A 13 16.24 -10.82 28.04
C PRO A 13 16.82 -11.28 26.69
N PRO A 14 16.30 -12.37 26.10
CA PRO A 14 16.80 -12.89 24.83
C PRO A 14 16.86 -11.74 23.82
N LEU A 15 18.00 -11.60 23.14
CA LEU A 15 18.14 -10.60 22.09
C LEU A 15 16.96 -10.76 21.13
N PRO A 16 16.22 -9.68 20.80
CA PRO A 16 15.14 -9.77 19.83
C PRO A 16 15.71 -10.37 18.55
N ASP A 17 15.20 -11.56 18.21
CA ASP A 17 15.63 -12.43 17.13
C ASP A 17 15.90 -11.60 15.86
N LEU A 18 17.13 -11.65 15.34
CA LEU A 18 17.54 -10.88 14.17
C LEU A 18 16.56 -11.09 13.01
N LYS A 19 16.02 -12.32 12.92
CA LYS A 19 14.98 -12.74 11.99
C LYS A 19 13.71 -11.88 12.08
N ASN A 20 13.26 -11.56 13.29
CA ASN A 20 12.05 -10.76 13.52
C ASN A 20 12.23 -9.29 13.10
N ARG A 21 13.44 -8.73 13.26
CA ARG A 21 13.79 -7.41 12.71
C ARG A 21 13.79 -7.41 11.19
N THR A 22 14.39 -8.43 10.56
CA THR A 22 14.46 -8.51 9.09
C THR A 22 13.07 -8.64 8.46
N THR A 23 12.18 -9.45 9.04
CA THR A 23 10.80 -9.60 8.55
C THR A 23 9.98 -8.32 8.71
N GLY A 24 10.13 -7.59 9.82
CA GLY A 24 9.50 -6.29 10.02
C GLY A 24 9.93 -5.26 8.97
N THR A 25 11.24 -5.15 8.73
CA THR A 25 11.79 -4.22 7.73
C THR A 25 11.37 -4.59 6.31
N ALA A 26 11.42 -5.88 5.94
CA ALA A 26 11.01 -6.34 4.61
C ALA A 26 9.54 -6.02 4.31
N THR A 27 8.66 -6.16 5.31
CA THR A 27 7.24 -5.87 5.13
C THR A 27 6.99 -4.37 4.96
N ILE A 28 7.70 -3.52 5.70
CA ILE A 28 7.59 -2.06 5.55
C ILE A 28 8.07 -1.62 4.15
N VAL A 29 9.20 -2.16 3.69
CA VAL A 29 9.71 -1.90 2.33
C VAL A 29 8.69 -2.32 1.27
N ALA A 30 8.06 -3.48 1.43
CA ALA A 30 7.00 -3.94 0.53
C ALA A 30 5.78 -3.01 0.50
N VAL A 31 5.37 -2.46 1.66
CA VAL A 31 4.28 -1.48 1.73
C VAL A 31 4.64 -0.18 1.01
N ILE A 32 5.86 0.31 1.18
CA ILE A 32 6.34 1.52 0.47
C ILE A 32 6.35 1.28 -1.05
N LEU A 33 6.88 0.14 -1.50
CA LEU A 33 6.85 -0.24 -2.91
C LEU A 33 5.42 -0.31 -3.45
N ALA A 34 4.48 -0.89 -2.69
CA ALA A 34 3.08 -0.95 -3.08
C ALA A 34 2.43 0.45 -3.22
N MET A 35 2.75 1.37 -2.31
CA MET A 35 2.29 2.77 -2.41
C MET A 35 2.86 3.46 -3.66
N ILE A 36 4.16 3.29 -3.93
CA ILE A 36 4.82 3.84 -5.13
C ILE A 36 4.17 3.29 -6.40
N CYS A 37 4.01 1.96 -6.50
CA CYS A 37 3.32 1.33 -7.62
C CYS A 37 1.92 1.91 -7.83
N THR A 38 1.18 2.13 -6.74
CA THR A 38 -0.17 2.70 -6.80
C THR A 38 -0.18 4.11 -7.38
N VAL A 39 0.77 4.96 -6.96
CA VAL A 39 0.93 6.30 -7.53
C VAL A 39 1.24 6.22 -9.03
N PHE A 40 2.20 5.40 -9.43
CA PHE A 40 2.55 5.23 -10.84
C PHE A 40 1.38 4.71 -11.67
N SER A 41 0.67 3.67 -11.20
CA SER A 41 -0.50 3.13 -11.90
C SER A 41 -1.61 4.18 -12.03
N THR A 42 -1.82 5.00 -10.99
CA THR A 42 -2.81 6.08 -11.04
C THR A 42 -2.41 7.11 -12.10
N LEU A 43 -1.15 7.55 -12.13
CA LEU A 43 -0.66 8.50 -13.13
C LEU A 43 -0.78 7.94 -14.55
N THR A 44 -0.38 6.68 -14.78
CA THR A 44 -0.53 6.03 -16.09
C THR A 44 -1.99 5.99 -16.53
N MET A 45 -2.91 5.65 -15.61
CA MET A 45 -4.34 5.63 -15.91
C MET A 45 -4.88 7.01 -16.24
N LEU A 46 -4.46 8.05 -15.50
CA LEU A 46 -4.82 9.43 -15.81
C LEU A 46 -4.30 9.86 -17.17
N VAL A 47 -3.04 9.56 -17.51
CA VAL A 47 -2.49 9.87 -18.85
C VAL A 47 -3.27 9.15 -19.94
N PHE A 48 -3.65 7.89 -19.72
CA PHE A 48 -4.48 7.14 -20.67
C PHE A 48 -5.87 7.77 -20.84
N CYS A 49 -6.52 8.18 -19.75
CA CYS A 49 -7.79 8.90 -19.79
C CYS A 49 -7.68 10.26 -20.52
N LEU A 50 -6.59 11.01 -20.30
CA LEU A 50 -6.34 12.27 -21.02
C LEU A 50 -6.14 12.02 -22.53
N ALA A 51 -5.34 11.01 -22.89
CA ALA A 51 -5.13 10.65 -24.28
C ALA A 51 -6.44 10.23 -24.96
N GLY A 52 -7.29 9.45 -24.28
CA GLY A 52 -8.62 9.07 -24.77
C GLY A 52 -9.58 10.26 -24.90
N SER A 53 -9.43 11.29 -24.04
CA SER A 53 -10.29 12.48 -24.08
C SER A 53 -10.05 13.39 -25.28
N ALA A 54 -8.89 13.27 -25.96
CA ALA A 54 -8.57 14.10 -27.13
C ALA A 54 -9.53 13.89 -28.32
N ASN A 55 -10.21 12.73 -28.38
CA ASN A 55 -11.17 12.38 -29.42
C ASN A 55 -12.62 12.31 -28.89
N ALA A 56 -12.85 12.70 -27.63
CA ALA A 56 -14.13 12.51 -26.96
C ALA A 56 -15.07 13.71 -27.14
N SER A 57 -16.38 13.46 -27.16
CA SER A 57 -17.37 14.54 -27.16
C SER A 57 -17.37 15.28 -25.80
N PRO A 58 -17.90 16.52 -25.72
CA PRO A 58 -17.94 17.29 -24.48
C PRO A 58 -18.64 16.56 -23.31
N GLU A 59 -19.68 15.78 -23.62
CA GLU A 59 -20.40 14.97 -22.64
C GLU A 59 -19.54 13.83 -22.09
N GLN A 60 -18.74 13.20 -22.95
CA GLN A 60 -17.79 12.15 -22.57
C GLN A 60 -16.64 12.72 -21.73
N MET A 61 -16.18 13.95 -22.01
CA MET A 61 -15.14 14.61 -21.20
C MET A 61 -15.57 14.80 -19.75
N HIS A 62 -16.84 15.16 -19.48
CA HIS A 62 -17.34 15.29 -18.11
C HIS A 62 -17.35 13.95 -17.36
N GLN A 63 -17.69 12.86 -18.04
CA GLN A 63 -17.63 11.52 -17.45
C GLN A 63 -16.18 11.10 -17.18
N ILE A 64 -15.28 11.31 -18.14
CA ILE A 64 -13.84 11.02 -17.98
C ILE A 64 -13.28 11.80 -16.78
N ASN A 65 -13.57 13.09 -16.65
CA ASN A 65 -13.09 13.89 -15.51
C ASN A 65 -13.60 13.38 -14.16
N ARG A 66 -14.85 12.94 -14.08
CA ARG A 66 -15.40 12.31 -12.86
C ARG A 66 -14.70 11.00 -12.53
N ILE A 67 -14.46 10.17 -13.54
CA ILE A 67 -13.75 8.89 -13.38
C ILE A 67 -12.31 9.11 -12.94
N MET A 68 -11.61 10.08 -13.55
CA MET A 68 -10.26 10.48 -13.16
C MET A 68 -10.20 10.95 -11.71
N GLY A 69 -11.12 11.83 -11.30
CA GLY A 69 -11.24 12.26 -9.91
C GLY A 69 -11.52 11.10 -8.96
N GLY A 70 -12.36 10.15 -9.38
CA GLY A 70 -12.64 8.92 -8.62
C GLY A 70 -11.39 8.06 -8.40
N PHE A 71 -10.59 7.83 -9.45
CA PHE A 71 -9.34 7.06 -9.32
C PHE A 71 -8.29 7.78 -8.48
N SER A 72 -8.18 9.11 -8.60
CA SER A 72 -7.31 9.91 -7.73
C SER A 72 -7.72 9.81 -6.26
N LEU A 73 -9.02 9.91 -5.95
CA LEU A 73 -9.53 9.76 -4.59
C LEU A 73 -9.32 8.35 -4.05
N LEU A 74 -9.57 7.32 -4.85
CA LEU A 74 -9.36 5.92 -4.46
C LEU A 74 -7.88 5.65 -4.13
N SER A 75 -6.98 6.14 -4.97
CA SER A 75 -5.53 6.04 -4.77
C SER A 75 -5.10 6.75 -3.48
N LEU A 76 -5.56 7.98 -3.27
CA LEU A 76 -5.23 8.77 -2.08
C LEU A 76 -5.77 8.10 -0.80
N ALA A 77 -7.00 7.58 -0.83
CA ALA A 77 -7.61 6.87 0.28
C ALA A 77 -6.86 5.58 0.61
N GLY A 78 -6.42 4.81 -0.40
CA GLY A 78 -5.62 3.60 -0.20
C GLY A 78 -4.27 3.89 0.45
N ILE A 79 -3.56 4.92 -0.04
CA ILE A 79 -2.27 5.35 0.53
C ILE A 79 -2.46 5.85 1.97
N ALA A 80 -3.44 6.72 2.22
CA ALA A 80 -3.72 7.25 3.55
C ALA A 80 -4.04 6.13 4.55
N THR A 81 -4.90 5.17 4.13
CA THR A 81 -5.26 4.01 4.95
C THR A 81 -4.03 3.13 5.22
N GLY A 82 -3.18 2.90 4.20
CA GLY A 82 -1.92 2.18 4.36
C GLY A 82 -0.99 2.83 5.38
N ILE A 83 -0.85 4.16 5.36
CA ILE A 83 -0.04 4.92 6.33
C ILE A 83 -0.61 4.76 7.74
N VAL A 84 -1.93 4.90 7.92
CA VAL A 84 -2.58 4.73 9.23
C VAL A 84 -2.36 3.31 9.76
N LEU A 85 -2.49 2.29 8.91
CA LEU A 85 -2.27 0.89 9.30
C LEU A 85 -0.82 0.58 9.67
N LEU A 86 0.16 1.23 9.02
CA LEU A 86 1.56 1.19 9.44
C LEU A 86 1.75 1.79 10.83
N ARG A 87 1.07 2.91 11.13
CA ARG A 87 1.10 3.54 12.46
C ARG A 87 0.48 2.65 13.53
N CYS A 88 -0.56 1.88 13.19
CA CYS A 88 -1.17 0.88 14.07
C CYS A 88 -0.37 -0.43 14.21
N ARG A 89 0.85 -0.51 13.66
CA ARG A 89 1.70 -1.72 13.66
C ARG A 89 1.03 -2.95 13.01
N LYS A 90 0.17 -2.73 12.00
CA LYS A 90 -0.50 -3.78 11.20
C LYS A 90 0.01 -3.78 9.75
N PRO A 91 1.29 -4.16 9.51
CA PRO A 91 1.92 -3.98 8.20
C PRO A 91 1.32 -4.89 7.11
N GLY A 92 0.83 -6.09 7.46
CA GLY A 92 0.14 -6.95 6.49
C GLY A 92 -1.15 -6.33 5.95
N TRP A 93 -1.95 -5.70 6.81
CA TRP A 93 -3.14 -4.96 6.38
C TRP A 93 -2.79 -3.69 5.61
N ALA A 94 -1.70 -3.02 5.98
CA ALA A 94 -1.21 -1.86 5.24
C ALA A 94 -0.81 -2.22 3.79
N LEU A 95 -0.23 -3.40 3.57
CA LEU A 95 0.10 -3.91 2.23
C LEU A 95 -1.15 -4.08 1.39
N VAL A 96 -2.17 -4.76 1.93
CA VAL A 96 -3.45 -4.99 1.25
C VAL A 96 -4.13 -3.67 0.92
N ALA A 97 -4.24 -2.76 1.89
CA ALA A 97 -4.85 -1.45 1.68
C ALA A 97 -4.11 -0.61 0.61
N SER A 98 -2.78 -0.76 0.53
CA SER A 98 -1.99 -0.03 -0.46
C SER A 98 -2.09 -0.64 -1.85
N ILE A 99 -2.20 -1.96 -2.01
CA ILE A 99 -2.22 -2.62 -3.32
C ILE A 99 -3.62 -2.68 -3.95
N LEU A 100 -4.66 -2.65 -3.12
CA LEU A 100 -6.06 -2.78 -3.54
C LEU A 100 -6.49 -1.75 -4.61
N PRO A 101 -6.16 -0.44 -4.49
CA PRO A 101 -6.49 0.53 -5.52
C PRO A 101 -5.88 0.17 -6.88
N THR A 102 -4.65 -0.34 -6.90
CA THR A 102 -3.95 -0.76 -8.13
C THR A 102 -4.69 -1.90 -8.80
N LEU A 103 -5.13 -2.91 -8.04
CA LEU A 103 -5.89 -4.04 -8.58
C LEU A 103 -7.24 -3.59 -9.16
N ILE A 104 -7.93 -2.67 -8.48
CA ILE A 104 -9.20 -2.12 -8.96
C ILE A 104 -9.00 -1.35 -10.27
N MET A 105 -7.97 -0.50 -10.36
CA MET A 105 -7.65 0.25 -11.57
C MET A 105 -7.31 -0.67 -12.75
N PHE A 106 -6.44 -1.66 -12.55
CA PHE A 106 -6.10 -2.62 -13.60
C PHE A 106 -7.30 -3.47 -14.02
N GLY A 107 -8.12 -3.92 -13.06
CA GLY A 107 -9.36 -4.64 -13.35
C GLY A 107 -10.34 -3.81 -14.19
N ALA A 108 -10.52 -2.54 -13.83
CA ALA A 108 -11.35 -1.61 -14.59
C ALA A 108 -10.81 -1.36 -16.01
N LEU A 109 -9.48 -1.22 -16.15
CA LEU A 109 -8.83 -1.06 -17.45
C LEU A 109 -9.02 -2.29 -18.33
N ILE A 110 -8.73 -3.49 -17.82
CA ILE A 110 -8.88 -4.75 -18.57
C ILE A 110 -10.35 -4.96 -18.97
N TYR A 111 -11.28 -4.73 -18.04
CA TYR A 111 -12.71 -4.82 -18.33
C TYR A 111 -13.13 -3.84 -19.43
N GLY A 112 -12.63 -2.60 -19.38
CA GLY A 112 -12.88 -1.59 -20.41
C GLY A 112 -12.30 -1.94 -21.77
N LEU A 113 -11.12 -2.58 -21.83
CA LEU A 113 -10.49 -3.03 -23.07
C LEU A 113 -11.12 -4.31 -23.65
N SER A 114 -11.85 -5.08 -22.83
CA SER A 114 -12.49 -6.33 -23.24
C SER A 114 -13.89 -6.14 -23.83
N LYS A 115 -14.33 -4.88 -23.98
CA LYS A 115 -15.60 -4.51 -24.61
C LYS A 115 -15.36 -3.74 -25.90
#